data_AF-A0A3E0TP36-F1
#
_entry.id   AF-A0A3E0TP36-F1
#
_cell.length_a   1.000
_cell.length_b   1.000
_cell.length_c   1.000
_cell.angle_alpha   90.00
_cell.angle_beta   90.00
_cell.angle_gamma   90.00
#
_symmetry.space_group_name_H-M   'P 1'
#
loop_
_entity.id
_entity.type
_entity.pdbx_description
1 polymer ?
#
loop_
_entity_poly.entity_id
_entity_poly.type
_entity_poly.pdbx_seq_one_letter_code
_entity_poly.pdbx_strand_id
1 'polypeptide(L)' 'MPKNSMSKAAAARIQAAEANANNGKVSKGGFAARAQAAAANNTPPNGPSKTGNPSGKGRGNNPPKSK' A
#
# COMPACT_ATOMS: atom_id res chain seq x y z
N MET A 1 -16.85 -10.46 6.51
CA MET A 1 -16.36 -9.29 7.26
C MET A 1 -15.52 -8.42 6.34
N PRO A 2 -15.76 -7.10 6.25
CA PRO A 2 -14.88 -6.21 5.50
C PRO A 2 -13.49 -6.25 6.15
N LYS A 3 -12.45 -6.44 5.34
CA LYS A 3 -11.07 -6.46 5.83
C LYS A 3 -10.70 -5.02 6.22
N ASN A 4 -10.27 -4.78 7.46
CA ASN A 4 -9.74 -3.49 7.90
C ASN A 4 -8.41 -3.21 7.18
N SER A 5 -8.51 -2.73 5.95
CA SER A 5 -7.40 -2.34 5.10
C SER A 5 -6.86 -0.97 5.54
N MET A 6 -5.53 -0.84 5.54
CA MET A 6 -4.87 0.41 5.97
C MET A 6 -5.20 1.55 4.99
N SER A 7 -5.88 2.61 5.43
CA SER A 7 -6.20 3.74 4.54
C SER A 7 -4.95 4.55 4.19
N LYS A 8 -4.90 5.09 2.95
CA LYS A 8 -3.83 6.02 2.52
C LYS A 8 -3.74 7.25 3.43
N ALA A 9 -4.88 7.76 3.89
CA ALA A 9 -4.92 8.92 4.79
C ALA A 9 -4.33 8.58 6.17
N ALA A 10 -4.61 7.38 6.69
CA ALA A 10 -4.02 6.91 7.95
C ALA A 10 -2.50 6.72 7.81
N ALA A 11 -2.04 6.09 6.72
CA ALA A 11 -0.63 5.93 6.44
C ALA A 11 0.11 7.28 6.29
N ALA A 12 -0.52 8.28 5.65
CA ALA A 12 0.06 9.63 5.54
C ALA A 12 0.23 10.31 6.91
N ARG A 13 -0.73 10.16 7.82
CA ARG A 13 -0.62 10.69 9.19
C ARG A 13 0.52 10.02 9.95
N ILE A 14 0.66 8.70 9.82
CA ILE A 14 1.75 7.94 10.45
C ILE A 14 3.11 8.40 9.90
N GLN A 15 3.21 8.55 8.57
CA GLN A 15 4.41 9.06 7.91
C GLN A 15 4.77 10.47 8.38
N ALA A 16 3.79 11.38 8.42
CA ALA A 16 4.01 12.76 8.83
C ALA A 16 4.53 12.86 10.26
N ALA A 17 3.96 12.08 11.18
CA ALA A 17 4.42 12.04 12.57
C ALA A 17 5.89 11.59 12.68
N GLU A 18 6.27 10.53 11.95
CA GLU A 18 7.66 10.05 11.96
C GLU A 18 8.61 11.04 11.29
N ALA A 19 8.22 11.62 10.16
CA ALA A 19 9.00 12.62 9.45
C ALA A 19 9.24 13.87 10.32
N ASN A 20 8.22 14.37 11.02
CA ASN A 20 8.35 15.51 11.91
C ASN A 20 9.33 15.23 13.06
N ALA A 21 9.35 14.00 13.59
CA ALA A 21 10.28 13.61 14.63
C ALA A 21 11.73 13.40 14.12
N ASN A 22 11.91 13.14 12.82
CA ASN A 22 13.20 12.73 12.23
C ASN A 22 13.71 13.67 11.13
N ASN A 23 13.45 14.98 11.24
CA ASN A 23 13.91 15.99 10.28
C ASN A 23 13.49 15.69 8.83
N GLY A 24 12.24 15.30 8.64
CA GLY A 24 11.66 14.96 7.33
C GLY A 24 11.98 13.53 6.85
N LYS A 25 12.72 12.73 7.63
CA LYS A 25 13.11 11.36 7.24
C LYS A 25 12.15 10.32 7.81
N VAL A 26 11.97 9.24 7.07
CA VAL A 26 11.20 8.07 7.53
C VAL A 26 12.12 6.87 7.51
N SER A 27 12.13 6.10 8.58
CA SER A 27 13.03 4.95 8.74
C SER A 27 12.63 3.83 7.79
N LYS A 28 13.59 3.38 6.97
CA LYS A 28 13.39 2.26 6.05
C LYS A 28 13.09 0.99 6.86
N GLY A 29 11.91 0.40 6.65
CA GLY A 29 11.47 -0.81 7.35
C GLY A 29 10.82 -0.58 8.72
N GLY A 30 10.74 0.68 9.16
CA GLY A 30 10.01 1.11 10.35
C GLY A 30 8.49 1.03 10.19
N PHE A 31 7.77 1.43 11.23
CA PHE A 31 6.31 1.34 11.24
C PHE A 31 5.65 2.18 10.14
N ALA A 32 6.08 3.43 9.91
CA ALA A 32 5.50 4.24 8.83
C ALA A 32 5.76 3.64 7.45
N ALA A 33 6.96 3.12 7.20
CA ALA A 33 7.27 2.44 5.94
C ALA A 33 6.36 1.22 5.70
N ARG A 34 6.07 0.43 6.75
CA ARG A 34 5.14 -0.70 6.67
C ARG A 34 3.69 -0.25 6.48
N ALA A 35 3.26 0.82 7.15
CA ALA A 35 1.92 1.38 6.99
C ALA A 35 1.68 1.90 5.57
N GLN A 36 2.67 2.59 5.00
CA GLN A 36 2.65 3.02 3.61
C GLN A 36 2.60 1.84 2.64
N ALA A 37 3.42 0.81 2.87
CA ALA A 37 3.40 -0.40 2.05
C ALA A 37 2.02 -1.09 2.11
N ALA A 38 1.40 -1.20 3.29
CA ALA A 38 0.07 -1.76 3.44
C ALA A 38 -0.99 -0.93 2.69
N ALA A 39 -0.94 0.41 2.78
CA ALA A 39 -1.86 1.29 2.07
C ALA A 39 -1.64 1.26 0.54
N ALA A 40 -0.40 1.11 0.07
CA ALA A 40 -0.06 0.96 -1.34
C ALA A 40 -0.47 -0.41 -1.92
N ASN A 41 -0.52 -1.42 -1.06
CA ASN A 41 -0.91 -2.79 -1.38
C ASN A 41 -2.38 -3.10 -1.09
N ASN A 42 -3.21 -2.09 -0.84
CA ASN A 42 -4.68 -2.18 -0.98
C ASN A 42 -5.11 -2.31 -2.45
N THR A 43 -4.46 -3.23 -3.15
CA THR A 43 -4.87 -3.69 -4.45
C THR A 43 -6.02 -4.68 -4.20
N PRO A 44 -7.14 -4.57 -4.94
CA PRO A 44 -8.17 -5.60 -4.87
C PRO A 44 -7.56 -6.98 -5.18
N PRO A 45 -8.10 -8.08 -4.65
CA PRO A 45 -7.56 -9.45 -4.87
C PRO A 45 -7.32 -9.81 -6.35
N ASN A 46 -8.02 -9.14 -7.26
CA ASN A 46 -7.95 -9.33 -8.71
C ASN A 46 -7.46 -8.07 -9.46
N GLY A 47 -6.67 -7.22 -8.80
CA GLY A 47 -6.10 -6.03 -9.46
C GLY A 47 -5.01 -6.42 -10.47
N PRO A 48 -4.89 -5.67 -11.57
CA PRO A 48 -3.90 -5.94 -12.60
C PRO A 48 -2.47 -5.82 -12.06
N SER A 49 -1.56 -6.59 -12.64
CA SER A 49 -0.14 -6.53 -12.30
C SER A 49 0.44 -5.14 -12.56
N LYS A 50 1.18 -4.60 -11.58
CA LYS A 50 1.90 -3.32 -11.71
C LYS A 50 3.22 -3.46 -12.48
N THR A 51 3.67 -4.69 -12.75
CA THR A 51 4.99 -4.99 -13.32
C THR A 51 4.95 -5.59 -14.72
N GLY A 52 3.76 -5.69 -15.34
CA GLY A 52 3.56 -6.32 -16.65
C GLY A 52 3.63 -7.84 -16.66
N ASN A 53 4.20 -8.47 -15.62
CA ASN A 53 4.24 -9.93 -15.47
C ASN A 53 2.96 -10.46 -14.79
N PRO A 54 2.46 -11.66 -15.15
CA PRO A 54 1.31 -12.25 -14.47
C PRO A 54 1.59 -12.37 -12.97
N SER A 55 0.64 -11.91 -12.16
CA SER A 55 0.75 -12.05 -10.72
C SER A 55 0.66 -13.53 -10.36
N GLY A 56 1.59 -14.02 -9.53
CA GLY A 56 1.73 -15.44 -9.18
C GLY A 56 0.45 -16.18 -8.78
N LYS A 57 0.51 -17.52 -8.86
CA LYS A 57 -0.57 -18.50 -8.68
C LYS A 57 -1.58 -18.05 -7.59
N GLY A 58 -2.79 -17.67 -8.02
CA GLY A 58 -3.89 -17.29 -7.13
C GLY A 58 -4.38 -15.83 -7.22
N ARG A 59 -3.87 -14.99 -8.14
CA ARG A 59 -4.43 -13.64 -8.38
C ARG A 59 -5.09 -13.60 -9.77
N GLY A 60 -6.30 -13.04 -9.85
CA GLY A 60 -7.08 -12.99 -11.09
C GLY A 60 -6.50 -12.00 -12.12
N ASN A 61 -6.56 -12.35 -13.41
CA ASN A 61 -6.03 -11.58 -14.54
C ASN A 61 -6.97 -10.44 -15.01
N ASN A 62 -7.76 -9.84 -14.13
CA ASN A 62 -8.76 -8.86 -14.58
C ASN A 62 -8.06 -7.55 -15.00
N PRO A 63 -8.42 -6.97 -16.16
CA PRO A 63 -7.87 -5.68 -16.58
C PRO A 63 -8.17 -4.58 -15.55
N PRO A 64 -7.36 -3.50 -15.51
CA PRO A 64 -7.67 -2.33 -14.70
C PRO A 64 -9.08 -1.85 -15.06
N LYS A 65 -9.93 -1.64 -14.05
CA LYS A 65 -11.23 -1.01 -14.25
C LYS A 65 -10.99 0.36 -14.88
N SER A 66 -11.56 0.61 -16.06
CA SER A 66 -11.50 1.91 -16.73
C SER A 66 -12.04 2.99 -15.79
N LYS A 67 -11.41 4.16 -15.82
CA LYS A 67 -11.88 5.35 -15.08
C LYS A 67 -13.29 5.74 -15.47
#